data_AF-A0A3D0RCB7-F1
#
_entry.id   AF-A0A3D0RCB7-F1
#
_cell.length_a   1.000
_cell.length_b   1.000
_cell.length_c   1.000
_cell.angle_alpha   90.00
_cell.angle_beta   90.00
_cell.angle_gamma   90.00
#
_symmetry.space_group_name_H-M   'P 1'
#
loop_
_entity.id
_entity.type
_entity.pdbx_description
1 polymer ?
#
loop_
_entity_poly.entity_id
_entity_poly.type
_entity_poly.pdbx_seq_one_letter_code
_entity_poly.pdbx_strand_id
1 'polypeptide(L)' 'PAWVTIMIAINLQTSFLTPPFGFALFYLRGVAPRSVRTQDIYRGVLPFVVIQIVGLLILWFFPEIVTIVPQLLD' A
#
# COMPACT_ATOMS: atom_id res chain seq x y z
N PRO A 1 -4.96 -19.24 -6.86
CA PRO A 1 -3.63 -18.94 -7.43
C PRO A 1 -2.84 -18.03 -6.48
N ALA A 2 -1.60 -18.37 -6.14
CA ALA A 2 -0.81 -17.65 -5.13
C ALA A 2 -0.64 -16.14 -5.44
N TRP A 3 -0.51 -15.78 -6.72
CA TRP A 3 -0.37 -14.39 -7.16
C TRP A 3 -1.59 -13.51 -6.83
N VAL A 4 -2.82 -14.04 -6.92
CA VAL A 4 -4.06 -13.31 -6.57
C VAL A 4 -4.10 -13.00 -5.08
N THR A 5 -3.74 -13.99 -4.24
CA THR A 5 -3.69 -13.81 -2.79
C THR A 5 -2.70 -12.71 -2.40
N ILE A 6 -1.55 -12.67 -3.07
CA ILE A 6 -0.52 -11.65 -2.82
C ILE A 6 -0.97 -10.28 -3.30
N MET A 7 -1.63 -10.19 -4.46
CA MET A 7 -2.26 -8.94 -4.90
C MET A 7 -3.28 -8.41 -3.90
N ILE A 8 -4.15 -9.28 -3.36
CA ILE A 8 -5.13 -8.91 -2.34
C ILE A 8 -4.42 -8.42 -1.07
N ALA A 9 -3.39 -9.13 -0.61
CA ALA A 9 -2.64 -8.76 0.59
C ALA A 9 -1.99 -7.37 0.46
N ILE A 10 -1.33 -7.11 -0.68
CA ILE A 10 -0.70 -5.82 -0.97
C ILE A 10 -1.74 -4.70 -1.08
N ASN A 11 -2.85 -4.94 -1.78
CA ASN A 11 -3.92 -3.95 -1.91
C ASN A 11 -4.57 -3.64 -0.56
N LEU A 12 -4.78 -4.65 0.28
CA LEU A 12 -5.32 -4.47 1.63
C LEU A 12 -4.35 -3.68 2.52
N GLN A 13 -3.04 -3.97 2.47
CA GLN A 13 -2.03 -3.17 3.16
C GLN A 13 -2.07 -1.69 2.73
N THR A 14 -2.18 -1.45 1.43
CA THR A 14 -2.27 -0.10 0.85
C THR A 14 -3.49 0.65 1.36
N SER A 15 -4.61 -0.04 1.53
CA SER A 15 -5.86 0.58 2.01
C SER A 15 -5.73 1.21 3.41
N PHE A 16 -4.78 0.75 4.24
CA PHE A 16 -4.48 1.37 5.54
C PHE A 16 -3.87 2.79 5.43
N LEU A 17 -3.44 3.18 4.24
CA LEU A 17 -2.82 4.46 3.92
C LEU A 17 -3.76 5.43 3.19
N THR A 18 -5.01 5.06 2.89
CA THR A 18 -5.98 5.91 2.17
C THR A 18 -7.36 5.92 2.86
N PRO A 19 -8.03 7.07 3.01
CA PRO A 19 -9.42 7.10 3.50
C PRO A 19 -10.35 6.32 2.54
N PRO A 20 -11.34 5.54 3.02
CA PRO A 20 -11.91 5.45 4.38
C PRO A 20 -11.21 4.45 5.33
N PHE A 21 -10.32 3.59 4.83
CA PHE A 21 -9.62 2.55 5.62
C PHE A 21 -8.28 3.02 6.20
N GLY A 22 -8.01 4.32 6.17
CA GLY A 22 -6.76 4.99 6.53
C GLY A 22 -6.41 4.97 8.03
N PHE A 23 -6.45 3.82 8.70
CA PHE A 23 -6.16 3.73 10.14
C PHE A 23 -4.77 4.28 10.48
N ALA A 24 -3.76 4.06 9.62
CA ALA A 24 -2.43 4.63 9.83
C ALA A 24 -2.45 6.17 9.73
N LEU A 25 -3.22 6.72 8.79
CA LEU A 25 -3.41 8.17 8.65
C LEU A 25 -4.13 8.79 9.85
N PHE A 26 -5.17 8.13 10.35
CA PHE A 26 -5.93 8.62 11.51
C PHE A 26 -5.12 8.50 12.81
N TYR A 27 -4.31 7.45 12.94
CA TYR A 27 -3.35 7.32 14.03
C TYR A 27 -2.34 8.48 14.01
N LEU A 28 -1.72 8.75 12.85
CA LEU A 28 -0.80 9.87 12.69
C LEU A 28 -1.48 11.22 12.98
N ARG A 29 -2.73 11.39 12.55
CA ARG A 29 -3.49 12.60 12.89
C ARG A 29 -3.73 12.74 14.39
N GLY A 30 -3.97 11.65 15.11
CA GLY A 30 -4.19 11.64 16.56
C GLY A 30 -2.98 12.10 17.37
N VAL A 31 -1.77 11.83 16.89
CA VAL A 31 -0.51 12.26 17.55
C VAL A 31 0.10 13.53 16.95
N ALA A 32 -0.37 13.97 15.77
CA ALA A 32 0.18 15.14 15.08
C ALA A 32 -0.16 16.47 15.79
N PRO A 33 0.82 17.38 15.94
CA PRO A 33 0.61 18.72 16.50
C PRO A 33 -0.46 19.51 15.73
N ARG A 34 -1.10 20.49 16.39
CA ARG A 34 -2.14 21.34 15.78
C ARG A 34 -1.65 22.16 14.57
N SER A 35 -0.33 22.36 14.44
CA SER A 35 0.28 23.02 13.29
C SER A 35 0.24 22.18 12.01
N VAL A 36 0.17 20.85 12.14
CA VAL A 36 0.10 19.92 10.99
C VAL A 36 -1.35 19.71 10.62
N ARG A 37 -1.71 20.10 9.40
CA ARG A 37 -3.07 19.94 8.88
C ARG A 37 -3.23 18.51 8.37
N THR A 38 -4.46 17.99 8.40
CA THR A 38 -4.78 16.68 7.80
C THR A 38 -4.35 16.60 6.34
N GLN A 39 -4.42 17.72 5.60
CA GLN A 39 -3.98 17.80 4.21
C GLN A 39 -2.47 17.57 4.04
N ASP A 40 -1.64 17.96 5.02
CA ASP A 40 -0.19 17.74 4.96
C ASP A 40 0.12 16.25 5.11
N ILE A 41 -0.60 15.56 5.99
CA ILE A 41 -0.52 14.11 6.16
C ILE A 41 -0.94 13.38 4.88
N TYR A 42 -2.04 13.82 4.24
CA TYR A 42 -2.52 13.22 2.99
C TYR A 42 -1.58 13.48 1.81
N ARG A 43 -0.97 14.66 1.72
CA ARG A 43 0.06 14.93 0.71
C ARG A 43 1.31 14.10 0.94
N GLY A 44 1.69 13.86 2.20
CA GLY A 44 2.83 13.03 2.55
C GLY A 44 2.66 11.56 2.15
N VAL A 45 1.44 11.01 2.26
CA VAL A 45 1.17 9.60 1.91
C VAL A 45 0.98 9.38 0.41
N LEU A 46 0.52 10.39 -0.33
CA LEU A 46 0.21 10.29 -1.76
C LEU A 46 1.35 9.69 -2.62
N PRO A 47 2.62 10.11 -2.51
CA PRO A 47 3.70 9.50 -3.29
C PRO A 47 3.88 8.00 -3.01
N PHE A 48 3.66 7.55 -1.77
CA PHE A 48 3.72 6.13 -1.42
C PHE A 48 2.59 5.34 -2.07
N VAL A 49 1.37 5.89 -2.08
CA VAL A 49 0.22 5.27 -2.75
C VAL A 49 0.47 5.13 -4.26
N VAL A 50 1.08 6.13 -4.89
CA VAL A 50 1.43 6.07 -6.32
C VAL A 50 2.42 4.94 -6.60
N ILE A 51 3.50 4.84 -5.83
CA ILE A 51 4.49 3.75 -5.97
C ILE A 51 3.80 2.40 -5.81
N GLN A 52 2.87 2.30 -4.87
CA GLN A 52 2.15 1.08 -4.57
C GLN A 52 1.20 0.64 -5.70
N ILE A 53 0.49 1.60 -6.31
CA ILE A 53 -0.34 1.35 -7.50
C ILE A 53 0.54 0.91 -8.67
N VAL A 54 1.69 1.55 -8.89
CA VAL A 54 2.65 1.13 -9.92
C VAL A 54 3.12 -0.30 -9.68
N GLY A 55 3.45 -0.65 -8.43
CA GLY A 55 3.79 -2.02 -8.05
C GLY A 55 2.67 -3.01 -8.36
N LEU A 56 1.42 -2.69 -8.01
CA LEU A 56 0.26 -3.53 -8.33
C LEU A 56 0.06 -3.71 -9.84
N LEU A 57 0.25 -2.66 -10.64
CA LEU A 57 0.20 -2.75 -12.10
C LEU A 57 1.31 -3.66 -12.64
N ILE A 58 2.54 -3.53 -12.12
CA ILE A 58 3.64 -4.42 -12.51
C ILE A 58 3.29 -5.87 -12.19
N LEU A 59 2.79 -6.17 -10.99
CA LEU A 59 2.41 -7.53 -10.61
C LEU A 59 1.22 -8.07 -11.42
N TRP A 60 0.31 -7.21 -11.83
CA TRP A 60 -0.80 -7.57 -12.70
C TRP A 60 -0.34 -7.98 -14.10
N PHE A 61 0.61 -7.23 -14.69
CA PHE A 61 1.16 -7.55 -16.02
C PHE A 61 2.25 -8.64 -15.98
N PHE A 62 2.94 -8.79 -14.86
CA PHE A 62 4.06 -9.73 -14.67
C PHE A 62 3.85 -10.55 -13.39
N PRO A 63 2.86 -11.46 -13.34
CA PRO A 63 2.54 -12.24 -12.14
C PRO A 63 3.65 -13.21 -11.75
N GLU A 64 4.54 -13.56 -12.68
CA GLU A 64 5.72 -14.42 -12.46
C GLU A 64 6.69 -13.84 -11.41
N ILE A 65 6.72 -12.51 -11.23
CA ILE A 65 7.54 -11.86 -10.20
C ILE A 65 7.20 -12.41 -8.81
N VAL A 66 5.91 -12.70 -8.60
CA VAL A 66 5.40 -13.19 -7.32
C VAL A 66 5.80 -14.64 -7.05
N THR A 67 6.07 -15.41 -8.11
CA THR A 67 6.40 -16.82 -8.02
C THR A 67 7.90 -17.10 -7.92
N ILE A 68 8.77 -16.09 -8.10
CA ILE A 68 10.23 -16.26 -8.03
C ILE A 68 10.67 -16.89 -6.70
N VAL A 69 10.24 -16.30 -5.57
CA VAL A 69 10.64 -16.80 -4.24
C VAL A 69 10.08 -18.20 -3.97
N PRO A 70 8.78 -18.48 -4.18
CA PRO A 70 8.24 -19.83 -4.10
C PRO A 70 9.03 -20.85 -4.94
N GLN A 71 9.34 -20.52 -6.19
CA GLN A 71 10.09 -21.40 -7.11
C GLN A 71 11.54 -21.65 -6.68
N LEU A 72 12.14 -20.76 -5.88
CA LEU A 72 13.50 -20.92 -5.34
C LEU A 72 13.52 -21.75 -4.05
N LEU A 73 12.38 -21.86 -3.36
CA LEU A 73 12.25 -22.60 -2.10
C LEU A 73 11.77 -24.04 -2.30
N ASP A 74 11.22 -24.35 -3.48
CA ASP A 74 10.91 -25.70 -3.98
C ASP A 74 12.16 -26.38 -4.56
#